data_AF-X1AUR9-F1
#
_entry.id   AF-X1AUR9-F1
#
_cell.length_a   1.000
_cell.length_b   1.000
_cell.length_c   1.000
_cell.angle_alpha   90.00
_cell.angle_beta   90.00
_cell.angle_gamma   90.00
#
_symmetry.space_group_name_H-M   'P 1'
#
loop_
_entity.id
_entity.type
_entity.pdbx_description
1 polymer ?
#
loop_
_entity_poly.entity_id
_entity_poly.type
_entity_poly.pdbx_seq_one_letter_code
_entity_poly.pdbx_strand_id
1 'polypeptide(L)'
;SPTGKRVRIALYDSFASTPQIIELKENEIREFMDLLSQKTFQHSHDRGGKIPYVVIKEIVENLIHANFNEVVVSIYKDGNVIRISDQGPGITDKKKAILPGFTTAKDDMKRYIRGVGSGLPIAKESIELSGGSMNIDDNLSSGTVITLSLPTYGYKEVGPKKGRVKSSQQISLSKRQSKVLFLITELSKAGPSKVASELNISLSTAYRELVFLEGIGFIKSDKGGKRSLTKRGLEFLENFFSTFKV
;
A
#
# COMPACT_ATOMS: atom_id res chain seq x y z
N SER A 1 -7.95 -28.96 18.17
CA SER A 1 -6.88 -29.49 17.31
C SER A 1 -6.17 -28.35 16.62
N PRO A 2 -4.84 -28.40 16.39
CA PRO A 2 -4.13 -27.36 15.66
C PRO A 2 -4.38 -27.57 14.17
N THR A 3 -5.61 -27.34 13.73
CA THR A 3 -5.91 -27.16 12.31
C THR A 3 -5.23 -25.86 11.92
N GLY A 4 -4.21 -25.93 11.05
CA GLY A 4 -3.50 -24.76 10.52
C GLY A 4 -4.49 -23.68 10.10
N LYS A 5 -4.16 -22.42 10.41
CA LYS A 5 -5.03 -21.28 10.10
C LYS A 5 -5.26 -21.28 8.59
N ARG A 6 -6.51 -21.10 8.17
CA ARG A 6 -6.91 -21.13 6.76
C ARG A 6 -7.50 -19.79 6.35
N VAL A 7 -7.08 -19.28 5.21
CA VAL A 7 -7.65 -18.09 4.57
C VAL A 7 -8.04 -18.46 3.16
N ARG A 8 -9.18 -17.94 2.70
CA ARG A 8 -9.60 -18.07 1.30
C ARG A 8 -9.42 -16.73 0.59
N ILE A 9 -8.76 -16.74 -0.56
CA ILE A 9 -8.76 -15.61 -1.50
C ILE A 9 -9.75 -15.94 -2.62
N ALA A 10 -10.79 -15.13 -2.76
CA ALA A 10 -11.79 -15.21 -3.82
C ALA A 10 -11.50 -14.15 -4.89
N LEU A 11 -11.22 -14.59 -6.11
CA LEU A 11 -10.95 -13.72 -7.25
C LEU A 11 -12.20 -13.64 -8.13
N TYR A 12 -12.69 -12.44 -8.40
CA TYR A 12 -13.88 -12.21 -9.23
C TYR A 12 -13.49 -11.49 -10.52
N ASP A 13 -13.82 -12.12 -11.65
CA ASP A 13 -13.83 -11.46 -12.96
C ASP A 13 -15.14 -10.66 -13.13
N SER A 14 -16.25 -11.24 -12.68
CA SER A 14 -17.57 -10.62 -12.59
C SER A 14 -18.34 -11.21 -11.40
N PHE A 15 -19.27 -10.45 -10.81
CA PHE A 15 -20.17 -10.96 -9.77
C PHE A 15 -21.21 -11.95 -10.31
N ALA A 16 -21.37 -12.06 -11.62
CA ALA A 16 -22.22 -13.05 -12.27
C ALA A 16 -21.54 -14.42 -12.48
N SER A 17 -20.22 -14.51 -12.30
CA SER A 17 -19.44 -15.73 -12.47
C SER A 17 -19.02 -16.32 -11.12
N THR A 18 -18.84 -17.65 -11.07
CA THR A 18 -18.25 -18.31 -9.90
C THR A 18 -16.82 -17.79 -9.68
N PRO A 19 -16.47 -17.31 -8.47
CA PRO A 19 -15.13 -16.82 -8.20
C PRO A 19 -14.11 -17.96 -8.19
N GLN A 20 -12.89 -17.68 -8.63
CA GLN A 20 -11.77 -18.58 -8.40
C GLN A 20 -11.36 -18.50 -6.93
N ILE A 21 -11.37 -19.64 -6.24
CA ILE A 21 -10.98 -19.72 -4.83
C ILE A 21 -9.56 -20.27 -4.71
N ILE A 22 -8.73 -19.55 -3.96
CA ILE A 22 -7.38 -19.96 -3.58
C ILE A 22 -7.37 -20.14 -2.08
N GLU A 23 -7.09 -21.36 -1.62
CA GLU A 23 -6.98 -21.65 -0.20
C GLU A 23 -5.51 -21.59 0.23
N LEU A 24 -5.23 -20.79 1.26
CA LEU A 24 -3.92 -20.68 1.89
C LEU A 24 -3.97 -21.30 3.28
N LYS A 25 -2.92 -22.04 3.62
CA LYS A 25 -2.74 -22.68 4.92
C LYS A 25 -1.28 -22.50 5.35
N GLU A 26 -1.09 -22.07 6.59
CA GLU A 26 0.22 -22.00 7.24
C GLU A 26 0.03 -22.15 8.75
N ASN A 27 1.00 -22.78 9.40
CA ASN A 27 1.01 -23.02 10.84
C ASN A 27 1.68 -21.87 11.59
N GLU A 28 2.75 -21.31 11.01
CA GLU A 28 3.49 -20.20 11.63
C GLU A 28 2.86 -18.85 11.34
N ILE A 29 2.53 -18.08 12.40
CA ILE A 29 1.75 -16.84 12.28
C ILE A 29 2.47 -15.79 11.41
N ARG A 30 3.80 -15.65 11.56
CA ARG A 30 4.59 -14.68 10.78
C ARG A 30 4.59 -15.05 9.29
N GLU A 31 4.91 -16.31 9.00
CA GLU A 31 4.94 -16.83 7.64
C GLU A 31 3.55 -16.76 7.00
N PHE A 32 2.50 -16.97 7.78
CA PHE A 32 1.13 -16.86 7.29
C PHE A 32 0.76 -15.43 6.88
N MET A 33 1.12 -14.43 7.69
CA MET A 33 0.91 -13.02 7.35
C MET A 33 1.69 -12.60 6.11
N ASP A 34 2.94 -13.04 6.01
CA ASP A 34 3.80 -12.75 4.85
C ASP A 34 3.23 -13.41 3.58
N LEU A 35 2.87 -14.69 3.65
CA LEU A 35 2.27 -15.44 2.54
C LEU A 35 0.96 -14.80 2.07
N LEU A 36 0.05 -14.49 3.00
CA LEU A 36 -1.25 -13.89 2.67
C LEU A 36 -1.08 -12.49 2.05
N SER A 37 -0.18 -11.67 2.59
CA SER A 37 0.11 -10.34 2.04
C SER A 37 0.67 -10.43 0.62
N GLN A 38 1.66 -11.30 0.41
CA GLN A 38 2.29 -11.51 -0.90
C GLN A 38 1.29 -12.03 -1.93
N LYS A 39 0.49 -13.05 -1.59
CA LYS A 39 -0.49 -13.64 -2.51
C LYS A 39 -1.62 -12.67 -2.83
N THR A 40 -2.13 -11.94 -1.84
CA THR A 40 -3.15 -10.91 -2.07
C THR A 40 -2.64 -9.83 -3.01
N PHE A 41 -1.43 -9.32 -2.77
CA PHE A 41 -0.82 -8.32 -3.65
C PHE A 41 -0.57 -8.85 -5.05
N GLN A 42 -0.01 -10.06 -5.18
CA GLN A 42 0.25 -10.70 -6.47
C GLN A 42 -1.04 -10.81 -7.29
N HIS A 43 -2.09 -11.40 -6.73
CA HIS A 43 -3.36 -11.56 -7.46
C HIS A 43 -4.06 -10.24 -7.77
N SER A 44 -3.99 -9.26 -6.87
CA SER A 44 -4.45 -7.90 -7.15
C SER A 44 -3.67 -7.28 -8.32
N HIS A 45 -2.34 -7.36 -8.29
CA HIS A 45 -1.46 -6.73 -9.25
C HIS A 45 -1.51 -7.36 -10.64
N ASP A 46 -1.52 -8.70 -10.71
CA ASP A 46 -1.63 -9.47 -11.95
C ASP A 46 -2.94 -9.15 -12.70
N ARG A 47 -3.96 -8.68 -11.98
CA ARG A 47 -5.26 -8.24 -12.52
C ARG A 47 -5.30 -6.75 -12.89
N GLY A 48 -4.20 -6.01 -12.73
CA GLY A 48 -4.11 -4.57 -13.02
C GLY A 48 -4.24 -3.66 -11.80
N GLY A 49 -4.42 -4.23 -10.61
CA GLY A 49 -4.62 -3.50 -9.37
C GLY A 49 -3.41 -2.66 -8.99
N LYS A 50 -3.69 -1.46 -8.45
CA LYS A 50 -2.67 -0.50 -8.03
C LYS A 50 -2.60 -0.28 -6.52
N ILE A 51 -3.34 -1.05 -5.72
CA ILE A 51 -3.34 -0.91 -4.26
C ILE A 51 -1.92 -1.15 -3.74
N PRO A 52 -1.33 -0.19 -3.00
CA PRO A 52 0.05 -0.33 -2.51
C PRO A 52 0.22 -1.54 -1.59
N TYR A 53 1.34 -2.25 -1.73
CA TYR A 53 1.66 -3.42 -0.89
C TYR A 53 1.60 -3.13 0.61
N VAL A 54 2.04 -1.94 1.03
CA VAL A 54 2.01 -1.53 2.44
C VAL A 54 0.58 -1.51 2.99
N VAL A 55 -0.40 -1.04 2.22
CA VAL A 55 -1.81 -1.03 2.66
C VAL A 55 -2.25 -2.45 2.94
N ILE A 56 -2.01 -3.37 2.00
CA ILE A 56 -2.39 -4.79 2.14
C ILE A 56 -1.71 -5.42 3.36
N LYS A 57 -0.40 -5.20 3.52
CA LYS A 57 0.38 -5.74 4.64
C LYS A 57 -0.16 -5.27 5.99
N GLU A 58 -0.44 -3.98 6.14
CA GLU A 58 -0.98 -3.45 7.41
C GLU A 58 -2.39 -4.02 7.72
N ILE A 59 -3.23 -4.23 6.70
CA ILE A 59 -4.55 -4.87 6.93
C ILE A 59 -4.40 -6.36 7.29
N VAL A 60 -3.47 -7.07 6.64
CA VAL A 60 -3.22 -8.48 6.92
C VAL A 60 -2.62 -8.68 8.32
N GLU A 61 -1.68 -7.84 8.75
CA GLU A 61 -1.14 -7.91 10.12
C GLU A 61 -2.22 -7.67 11.17
N ASN A 62 -3.19 -6.79 10.87
CA ASN A 62 -4.33 -6.54 11.72
C ASN A 62 -5.23 -7.77 11.97
N LEU A 63 -5.17 -8.80 11.11
CA LEU A 63 -5.94 -10.04 11.28
C LEU A 63 -5.50 -10.86 12.51
N ILE A 64 -4.33 -10.56 13.09
CA ILE A 64 -3.90 -11.19 14.33
C ILE A 64 -4.90 -10.93 15.48
N HIS A 65 -5.56 -9.76 15.48
CA HIS A 65 -6.60 -9.43 16.46
C HIS A 65 -7.84 -10.31 16.33
N ALA A 66 -8.11 -10.81 15.11
CA ALA A 66 -9.17 -11.75 14.81
C ALA A 66 -8.73 -13.22 14.93
N ASN A 67 -7.47 -13.48 15.29
CA ASN A 67 -6.85 -14.81 15.26
C ASN A 67 -7.03 -15.54 13.92
N PHE A 68 -7.16 -14.78 12.82
CA PHE A 68 -7.46 -15.29 11.49
C PHE A 68 -8.75 -16.14 11.41
N ASN A 69 -9.74 -15.85 12.27
CA ASN A 69 -11.00 -16.60 12.29
C ASN A 69 -11.82 -16.33 11.02
N GLU A 70 -12.12 -17.39 10.25
CA GLU A 70 -12.92 -17.38 9.02
C GLU A 70 -12.60 -16.20 8.08
N VAL A 71 -11.31 -15.95 7.84
CA VAL A 71 -10.87 -14.85 6.98
C VAL A 71 -11.12 -15.17 5.51
N VAL A 72 -11.77 -14.23 4.82
CA VAL A 72 -11.95 -14.23 3.37
C VAL A 72 -11.42 -12.92 2.79
N VAL A 73 -10.53 -13.03 1.81
CA VAL A 73 -10.06 -11.91 0.99
C VAL A 73 -10.75 -11.98 -0.36
N SER A 74 -11.46 -10.94 -0.78
CA SER A 74 -12.11 -10.84 -2.08
C SER A 74 -11.40 -9.80 -2.93
N ILE A 75 -11.03 -10.15 -4.17
CA ILE A 75 -10.36 -9.26 -5.12
C ILE A 75 -11.22 -9.11 -6.37
N TYR A 76 -11.58 -7.88 -6.72
CA TYR A 76 -12.47 -7.58 -7.84
C TYR A 76 -12.21 -6.20 -8.45
N LYS A 77 -12.91 -5.87 -9.54
CA LYS A 77 -12.69 -4.66 -10.38
C LYS A 77 -11.21 -4.53 -10.81
N ASP A 78 -10.73 -5.54 -11.53
CA ASP A 78 -9.36 -5.57 -12.08
C ASP A 78 -8.30 -5.37 -11.00
N GLY A 79 -8.52 -5.98 -9.83
CA GLY A 79 -7.63 -5.88 -8.67
C GLY A 79 -7.63 -4.53 -7.95
N ASN A 80 -8.47 -3.57 -8.35
CA ASN A 80 -8.52 -2.26 -7.70
C ASN A 80 -9.45 -2.20 -6.50
N VAL A 81 -10.12 -3.31 -6.17
CA VAL A 81 -10.83 -3.46 -4.90
C VAL A 81 -10.41 -4.75 -4.20
N ILE A 82 -10.00 -4.60 -2.95
CA ILE A 82 -9.68 -5.70 -2.03
C ILE A 82 -10.58 -5.56 -0.81
N ARG A 83 -11.40 -6.58 -0.55
CA ARG A 83 -12.26 -6.66 0.64
C ARG A 83 -11.79 -7.80 1.52
N ILE A 84 -11.45 -7.52 2.77
CA ILE A 84 -10.99 -8.50 3.75
C ILE A 84 -12.04 -8.58 4.84
N SER A 85 -12.61 -9.76 5.07
CA SER A 85 -13.59 -10.01 6.13
C SER A 85 -13.13 -11.11 7.07
N ASP A 86 -13.38 -10.95 8.36
CA ASP A 86 -13.09 -11.92 9.42
C ASP A 86 -14.31 -12.17 10.32
N GLN A 87 -14.25 -13.21 11.15
CA GLN A 87 -15.22 -13.48 12.23
C GLN A 87 -14.62 -13.33 13.65
N GLY A 88 -13.71 -12.38 13.81
CA GLY A 88 -13.08 -12.03 15.08
C GLY A 88 -13.96 -11.17 15.99
N PRO A 89 -13.36 -10.46 16.96
CA PRO A 89 -14.10 -9.64 17.93
C PRO A 89 -14.64 -8.32 17.35
N GLY A 90 -14.26 -7.96 16.12
CA GLY A 90 -14.63 -6.69 15.50
C GLY A 90 -13.80 -5.51 16.01
N ILE A 91 -14.13 -4.31 15.51
CA ILE A 91 -13.54 -3.04 15.95
C ILE A 91 -14.62 -2.18 16.60
N THR A 92 -14.58 -2.07 17.92
CA THR A 92 -15.57 -1.36 18.73
C THR A 92 -15.62 0.14 18.41
N ASP A 93 -14.45 0.80 18.39
CA ASP A 93 -14.33 2.23 18.08
C ASP A 93 -13.48 2.42 16.83
N LYS A 94 -14.14 2.39 15.67
CA LYS A 94 -13.51 2.53 14.35
C LYS A 94 -12.83 3.88 14.18
N LYS A 95 -13.31 4.94 14.87
CA LYS A 95 -12.70 6.27 14.82
C LYS A 95 -11.39 6.31 15.59
N LYS A 96 -11.33 5.68 16.76
CA LYS A 96 -10.07 5.53 17.51
C LYS A 96 -9.09 4.58 16.82
N ALA A 97 -9.58 3.53 16.18
CA ALA A 97 -8.75 2.54 15.49
C ALA A 97 -7.85 3.14 14.39
N ILE A 98 -8.25 4.27 13.79
CA ILE A 98 -7.48 4.98 12.77
C ILE A 98 -6.62 6.12 13.34
N LEU A 99 -6.60 6.34 14.66
CA LEU A 99 -5.74 7.34 15.28
C LEU A 99 -4.32 6.78 15.48
N PRO A 100 -3.27 7.57 15.16
CA PRO A 100 -1.89 7.16 15.42
C PRO A 100 -1.64 6.80 16.88
N GLY A 101 -1.01 5.65 17.12
CA GLY A 101 -0.62 5.18 18.45
C GLY A 101 -1.73 4.46 19.23
N PHE A 102 -2.97 4.41 18.71
CA PHE A 102 -4.03 3.62 19.33
C PHE A 102 -3.83 2.14 19.03
N THR A 103 -3.77 1.31 20.07
CA THR A 103 -3.56 -0.13 19.93
C THR A 103 -4.38 -0.93 20.91
N THR A 104 -4.87 -2.08 20.45
CA THR A 104 -5.52 -3.11 21.26
C THR A 104 -4.67 -4.39 21.34
N ALA A 105 -3.41 -4.32 20.90
CA ALA A 105 -2.51 -5.46 20.84
C ALA A 105 -2.07 -5.90 22.24
N LYS A 106 -2.32 -7.17 22.55
CA LYS A 106 -1.85 -7.85 23.76
C LYS A 106 -0.37 -8.23 23.64
N ASP A 107 0.29 -8.52 24.75
CA ASP A 107 1.74 -8.78 24.78
C ASP A 107 2.16 -10.01 23.97
N ASP A 108 1.29 -11.02 23.90
CA ASP A 108 1.49 -12.19 23.05
C ASP A 108 1.47 -11.84 21.55
N MET A 109 0.61 -10.92 21.12
CA MET A 109 0.50 -10.43 19.74
C MET A 109 1.71 -9.58 19.32
N LYS A 110 2.26 -8.76 20.23
CA LYS A 110 3.45 -7.91 19.99
C LYS A 110 4.68 -8.70 19.55
N ARG A 111 4.72 -10.00 19.85
CA ARG A 111 5.78 -10.92 19.39
C ARG A 111 5.69 -11.26 17.91
N TYR A 112 4.61 -10.89 17.21
CA TYR A 112 4.39 -11.19 15.79
C TYR A 112 4.34 -9.92 14.92
N ILE A 113 3.79 -8.83 15.45
CA ILE A 113 3.65 -7.54 14.74
C ILE A 113 4.69 -6.52 15.21
N ARG A 114 5.21 -5.67 14.31
CA ARG A 114 6.18 -4.62 14.65
C ARG A 114 5.51 -3.25 14.60
N GLY A 115 5.72 -2.41 15.62
CA GLY A 115 5.10 -1.08 15.68
C GLY A 115 3.59 -1.18 15.90
N VAL A 116 3.17 -1.18 17.16
CA VAL A 116 1.74 -1.29 17.51
C VAL A 116 1.01 0.03 17.31
N GLY A 117 -0.23 -0.05 16.82
CA GLY A 117 -1.12 1.11 16.71
C GLY A 117 -0.82 2.08 15.57
N SER A 118 0.03 1.68 14.62
CA SER A 118 0.29 2.46 13.41
C SER A 118 -0.35 1.87 12.14
N GLY A 119 -0.74 0.59 12.14
CA GLY A 119 -1.12 -0.11 10.90
C GLY A 119 -2.32 0.48 10.17
N LEU A 120 -3.48 0.60 10.83
CA LEU A 120 -4.67 1.21 10.22
C LEU A 120 -4.46 2.68 9.82
N PRO A 121 -3.84 3.54 10.66
CA PRO A 121 -3.47 4.89 10.23
C PRO A 121 -2.61 4.91 8.96
N ILE A 122 -1.58 4.05 8.88
CA ILE A 122 -0.69 3.95 7.71
C ILE A 122 -1.44 3.47 6.47
N ALA A 123 -2.28 2.43 6.62
CA ALA A 123 -3.08 1.90 5.53
C ALA A 123 -4.02 2.97 4.96
N LYS A 124 -4.69 3.71 5.85
CA LYS A 124 -5.61 4.80 5.50
C LYS A 124 -4.90 5.95 4.78
N GLU A 125 -3.82 6.48 5.36
CA GLU A 125 -3.03 7.54 4.73
C GLU A 125 -2.48 7.11 3.37
N SER A 126 -1.91 5.90 3.29
CA SER A 126 -1.29 5.41 2.05
C SER A 126 -2.30 5.19 0.91
N ILE A 127 -3.51 4.74 1.20
CA ILE A 127 -4.53 4.56 0.15
C ILE A 127 -5.15 5.89 -0.27
N GLU A 128 -5.34 6.83 0.67
CA GLU A 128 -5.83 8.18 0.38
C GLU A 128 -4.84 8.97 -0.47
N LEU A 129 -3.53 8.88 -0.17
CA LEU A 129 -2.45 9.44 -1.01
C LEU A 129 -2.41 8.84 -2.42
N SER A 130 -2.89 7.60 -2.56
CA SER A 130 -3.01 6.93 -3.86
C SER A 130 -4.33 7.28 -4.57
N GLY A 131 -5.12 8.21 -4.02
CA GLY A 131 -6.40 8.67 -4.57
C GLY A 131 -7.57 7.72 -4.33
N GLY A 132 -7.43 6.75 -3.42
CA GLY A 132 -8.49 5.81 -3.08
C GLY A 132 -9.10 6.02 -1.70
N SER A 133 -9.76 4.96 -1.22
CA SER A 133 -10.48 4.96 0.03
C SER A 133 -10.36 3.63 0.76
N MET A 134 -10.45 3.70 2.08
CA MET A 134 -10.55 2.55 2.97
C MET A 134 -11.79 2.71 3.85
N ASN A 135 -12.65 1.70 3.84
CA ASN A 135 -13.82 1.60 4.71
C ASN A 135 -13.65 0.44 5.69
N ILE A 136 -14.17 0.62 6.91
CA ILE A 136 -14.17 -0.38 7.97
C ILE A 136 -15.62 -0.52 8.43
N ASP A 137 -16.19 -1.70 8.28
CA ASP A 137 -17.57 -2.02 8.64
C ASP A 137 -17.61 -3.23 9.58
N ASP A 138 -18.72 -3.41 10.29
CA ASP A 138 -18.96 -4.64 11.04
C ASP A 138 -19.37 -5.78 10.09
N ASN A 139 -18.88 -6.99 10.36
CA ASN A 139 -19.34 -8.17 9.63
C ASN A 139 -20.70 -8.64 10.18
N LEU A 140 -21.54 -9.25 9.34
CA LEU A 140 -22.97 -9.51 9.61
C LEU A 140 -23.23 -10.31 10.91
N SER A 141 -22.33 -11.22 11.28
CA SER A 141 -22.42 -12.00 12.52
C SER A 141 -21.54 -11.39 13.62
N SER A 142 -20.24 -11.35 13.37
CA SER A 142 -19.19 -10.83 14.24
C SER A 142 -17.94 -10.61 13.40
N GLY A 143 -17.05 -9.72 13.84
CA GLY A 143 -15.79 -9.44 13.16
C GLY A 143 -15.83 -8.15 12.34
N THR A 144 -14.83 -7.99 11.49
CA THR A 144 -14.62 -6.74 10.74
C THR A 144 -14.67 -7.02 9.23
N VAL A 145 -15.12 -6.03 8.48
CA VAL A 145 -14.96 -5.97 7.03
C VAL A 145 -14.16 -4.73 6.70
N ILE A 146 -12.98 -4.90 6.09
CA ILE A 146 -12.17 -3.79 5.58
C ILE A 146 -12.22 -3.82 4.06
N THR A 147 -12.65 -2.71 3.45
CA THR A 147 -12.71 -2.55 2.00
C THR A 147 -11.73 -1.48 1.55
N LEU A 148 -10.76 -1.88 0.74
CA LEU A 148 -9.78 -1.02 0.08
C LEU A 148 -10.18 -0.82 -1.37
N SER A 149 -10.23 0.42 -1.85
CA SER A 149 -10.54 0.69 -3.25
C SER A 149 -9.71 1.83 -3.83
N LEU A 150 -9.21 1.63 -5.04
CA LEU A 150 -8.68 2.69 -5.89
C LEU A 150 -9.64 2.98 -7.05
N PRO A 151 -9.74 4.23 -7.51
CA PRO A 151 -10.49 4.55 -8.72
C PRO A 151 -9.86 3.83 -9.92
N THR A 152 -10.66 3.05 -10.64
CA THR A 152 -10.29 2.54 -11.95
C THR A 152 -10.38 3.69 -12.94
N TYR A 153 -9.29 4.42 -13.16
CA TYR A 153 -9.20 5.27 -14.32
C TYR A 153 -9.14 4.35 -15.53
N GLY A 154 -10.29 4.10 -16.14
CA GLY A 154 -10.34 3.57 -17.49
C GLY A 154 -9.56 4.53 -18.36
N TYR A 155 -8.32 4.18 -18.69
CA TYR A 155 -7.57 4.84 -19.74
C TYR A 155 -8.33 4.59 -21.05
N LYS A 156 -9.31 5.43 -21.35
CA LYS A 156 -9.54 5.80 -22.75
C LYS A 156 -8.27 6.53 -23.14
N GLU A 157 -7.58 6.05 -24.16
CA GLU A 157 -6.59 6.86 -24.87
C GLU A 157 -7.29 8.14 -25.33
N VAL A 158 -7.18 9.18 -24.52
CA VAL A 158 -7.45 10.53 -24.99
C VAL A 158 -6.13 10.94 -25.63
N GLY A 159 -6.09 10.84 -26.97
CA GLY A 159 -5.01 11.39 -27.78
C GLY A 159 -4.66 12.82 -27.34
N PRO A 160 -3.45 13.31 -27.67
CA PRO A 160 -2.83 14.47 -27.03
C PRO A 160 -3.77 15.68 -27.06
N LYS A 161 -4.48 15.92 -25.96
CA LYS A 161 -5.27 17.14 -25.78
C LYS A 161 -4.27 18.26 -25.56
N LYS A 162 -4.01 19.02 -26.61
CA LYS A 162 -3.55 20.42 -26.54
C LYS A 162 -4.59 21.19 -25.71
N GLY A 163 -4.40 21.20 -24.40
CA GLY A 163 -5.22 21.92 -23.43
C GLY A 163 -4.31 22.70 -22.51
N ARG A 164 -4.24 24.01 -22.77
CA ARG A 164 -3.51 25.05 -22.03
C ARG A 164 -3.11 24.68 -20.60
N VAL A 165 -1.80 24.54 -20.40
CA VAL A 165 -1.16 24.62 -19.08
C VAL A 165 -1.48 25.99 -18.50
N LYS A 166 -2.29 26.03 -17.43
CA LYS A 166 -2.26 27.17 -16.51
C LYS A 166 -0.95 27.07 -15.72
N SER A 167 -0.19 28.15 -15.79
CA SER A 167 1.09 28.38 -15.15
C SER A 167 1.05 28.24 -13.62
N SER A 168 2.21 27.90 -13.06
CA SER A 168 2.70 28.23 -11.70
C SER A 168 1.97 27.68 -10.46
N GLN A 169 2.08 26.38 -10.20
CA GLN A 169 2.29 25.91 -8.82
C GLN A 169 3.70 25.32 -8.75
N GLN A 170 4.64 26.05 -8.15
CA GLN A 170 5.97 25.52 -7.83
C GLN A 170 5.81 24.34 -6.87
N ILE A 171 6.16 23.14 -7.32
CA ILE A 171 6.20 21.96 -6.47
C ILE A 171 7.38 22.13 -5.51
N SER A 172 7.09 22.29 -4.22
CA SER A 172 8.12 22.34 -3.16
C SER A 172 8.29 20.95 -2.54
N LEU A 173 9.52 20.43 -2.53
CA LEU A 173 9.84 19.15 -1.90
C LEU A 173 10.26 19.37 -0.44
N SER A 174 9.88 18.44 0.45
CA SER A 174 10.45 18.40 1.79
C SER A 174 11.95 18.10 1.73
N LYS A 175 12.71 18.47 2.78
CA LYS A 175 14.16 18.15 2.87
C LYS A 175 14.45 16.67 2.63
N ARG A 176 13.55 15.77 3.06
CA ARG A 176 13.72 14.33 2.90
C ARG A 176 13.47 13.88 1.46
N GLN A 177 12.41 14.39 0.83
CA GLN A 177 12.10 14.12 -0.57
C GLN A 177 13.22 14.59 -1.49
N SER A 178 13.78 15.77 -1.22
CA SER A 178 14.95 16.26 -1.94
C SER A 178 16.15 15.32 -1.77
N LYS A 179 16.44 14.86 -0.55
CA LYS A 179 17.52 13.88 -0.32
C LYS A 179 17.33 12.57 -1.08
N VAL A 180 16.11 12.05 -1.13
CA VAL A 180 15.80 10.83 -1.90
C VAL A 180 15.98 11.06 -3.40
N LEU A 181 15.49 12.18 -3.93
CA LEU A 181 15.64 12.54 -5.34
C LEU A 181 17.12 12.72 -5.73
N PHE A 182 17.91 13.36 -4.86
CA PHE A 182 19.36 13.50 -5.03
C PHE A 182 20.07 12.15 -5.05
N LEU A 183 19.75 11.29 -4.09
CA LEU A 183 20.33 9.96 -4.02
C LEU A 183 20.01 9.11 -5.26
N ILE A 184 18.79 9.20 -5.80
CA ILE A 184 18.41 8.52 -7.05
C ILE A 184 19.23 9.03 -8.24
N THR A 185 19.57 10.31 -8.23
CA THR A 185 20.41 10.93 -9.27
C THR A 185 21.85 10.41 -9.17
N GLU A 186 22.43 10.40 -7.96
CA GLU A 186 23.79 9.92 -7.70
C GLU A 186 23.95 8.43 -8.01
N LEU A 187 23.00 7.61 -7.57
CA LEU A 187 23.04 6.17 -7.79
C LEU A 187 22.61 5.77 -9.21
N SER A 188 22.15 6.71 -10.03
CA SER A 188 21.43 6.53 -11.31
C SER A 188 20.11 5.75 -11.22
N LYS A 189 20.04 4.76 -10.32
CA LYS A 189 18.92 3.87 -10.11
C LYS A 189 18.98 3.25 -8.71
N ALA A 190 17.92 3.37 -7.92
CA ALA A 190 17.87 2.73 -6.60
C ALA A 190 16.48 2.19 -6.26
N GLY A 191 16.46 1.12 -5.46
CA GLY A 191 15.26 0.58 -4.86
C GLY A 191 15.07 1.03 -3.40
N PRO A 192 13.91 0.75 -2.80
CA PRO A 192 13.57 1.17 -1.44
C PRO A 192 14.61 0.75 -0.39
N SER A 193 15.14 -0.48 -0.47
CA SER A 193 16.13 -0.98 0.51
C SER A 193 17.45 -0.21 0.45
N LYS A 194 17.91 0.16 -0.75
CA LYS A 194 19.13 0.94 -0.93
C LYS A 194 18.94 2.38 -0.45
N VAL A 195 17.78 2.99 -0.74
CA VAL A 195 17.45 4.33 -0.22
C VAL A 195 17.34 4.34 1.30
N ALA A 196 16.75 3.30 1.89
CA ALA A 196 16.62 3.16 3.34
C ALA A 196 17.99 3.09 4.03
N SER A 197 18.91 2.28 3.51
CA SER A 197 20.24 2.13 4.07
C SER A 197 21.07 3.42 3.95
N GLU A 198 21.08 4.06 2.79
CA GLU A 198 21.92 5.26 2.53
C GLU A 198 21.45 6.49 3.33
N LEU A 199 20.14 6.65 3.52
CA LEU A 199 19.60 7.80 4.25
C LEU A 199 19.36 7.53 5.75
N ASN A 200 19.69 6.32 6.22
CA ASN A 200 19.41 5.86 7.58
C ASN A 200 17.94 6.11 8.00
N ILE A 201 17.00 5.72 7.12
CA ILE A 201 15.55 5.81 7.34
C ILE A 201 14.92 4.42 7.26
N SER A 202 13.71 4.26 7.79
CA SER A 202 13.01 2.98 7.67
C SER A 202 12.73 2.63 6.20
N LEU A 203 12.70 1.33 5.89
CA LEU A 203 12.32 0.82 4.56
C LEU A 203 10.97 1.37 4.09
N SER A 204 10.02 1.47 5.02
CA SER A 204 8.69 2.04 4.77
C SER A 204 8.75 3.54 4.42
N THR A 205 9.62 4.30 5.08
CA THR A 205 9.82 5.73 4.78
C THR A 205 10.47 5.88 3.40
N ALA A 206 11.54 5.13 3.11
CA ALA A 206 12.19 5.15 1.80
C ALA A 206 11.23 4.80 0.66
N TYR A 207 10.39 3.78 0.86
CA TYR A 207 9.36 3.41 -0.11
C TYR A 207 8.36 4.54 -0.34
N ARG A 208 7.87 5.19 0.73
CA ARG A 208 6.92 6.31 0.66
C ARG A 208 7.45 7.47 -0.18
N GLU A 209 8.69 7.89 0.07
CA GLU A 209 9.28 9.00 -0.69
C GLU A 209 9.47 8.65 -2.16
N LEU A 210 9.85 7.40 -2.47
CA LEU A 210 9.98 6.95 -3.85
C LEU A 210 8.63 6.92 -4.57
N VAL A 211 7.57 6.45 -3.92
CA VAL A 211 6.21 6.47 -4.49
C VAL A 211 5.73 7.90 -4.70
N PHE A 212 5.96 8.80 -3.75
CA PHE A 212 5.60 10.21 -3.89
C PHE A 212 6.29 10.86 -5.10
N LEU A 213 7.62 10.71 -5.20
CA LEU A 213 8.41 11.26 -6.30
C LEU A 213 8.02 10.65 -7.66
N GLU A 214 7.61 9.39 -7.67
CA GLU A 214 7.08 8.71 -8.86
C GLU A 214 5.70 9.26 -9.25
N GLY A 215 4.81 9.48 -8.29
CA GLY A 215 3.47 10.03 -8.50
C GLY A 215 3.48 11.45 -9.06
N ILE A 216 4.45 12.29 -8.66
CA ILE A 216 4.65 13.63 -9.26
C ILE A 216 5.47 13.58 -10.55
N GLY A 217 5.89 12.39 -10.99
CA GLY A 217 6.58 12.14 -12.24
C GLY A 217 8.06 12.55 -12.27
N PHE A 218 8.71 12.70 -11.11
CA PHE A 218 10.14 13.03 -11.01
C PHE A 218 11.04 11.79 -11.17
N ILE A 219 10.54 10.63 -10.79
CA ILE A 219 11.21 9.34 -10.98
C ILE A 219 10.25 8.33 -11.61
N LYS A 220 10.77 7.23 -12.15
CA LYS A 220 9.98 6.13 -12.74
C LYS A 220 10.53 4.78 -12.29
N SER A 221 9.66 3.81 -12.00
CA SER A 221 10.06 2.44 -11.69
C SER A 221 10.37 1.60 -12.93
N ASP A 222 11.28 0.63 -12.77
CA ASP A 222 11.48 -0.47 -13.70
C ASP A 222 10.68 -1.71 -13.28
N LYS A 223 10.74 -2.77 -14.10
CA LYS A 223 10.11 -4.07 -13.80
C LYS A 223 10.61 -4.73 -12.50
N GLY A 224 11.76 -4.30 -11.97
CA GLY A 224 12.36 -4.79 -10.73
C GLY A 224 12.13 -3.89 -9.51
N GLY A 225 11.28 -2.86 -9.62
CA GLY A 225 10.96 -1.93 -8.54
C GLY A 225 12.08 -0.94 -8.18
N LYS A 226 13.15 -0.85 -8.97
CA LYS A 226 14.16 0.21 -8.84
C LYS A 226 13.69 1.44 -9.60
N ARG A 227 13.88 2.63 -9.04
CA ARG A 227 13.50 3.90 -9.66
C ARG A 227 14.70 4.60 -10.27
N SER A 228 14.49 5.27 -11.40
CA SER A 228 15.45 6.20 -12.01
C SER A 228 14.80 7.54 -12.32
N LEU A 229 15.63 8.57 -12.51
CA LEU A 229 15.17 9.94 -12.77
C LEU A 229 14.42 10.04 -14.12
N THR A 230 13.40 10.89 -14.17
CA THR A 230 12.72 11.28 -15.43
C THR A 230 13.26 12.62 -15.95
N LYS A 231 12.89 12.97 -17.19
CA LYS A 231 13.19 14.31 -17.75
C LYS A 231 12.64 15.44 -16.86
N ARG A 232 11.42 15.28 -16.34
CA ARG A 232 10.80 16.26 -15.43
C ARG A 232 11.53 16.38 -14.09
N GLY A 233 12.00 15.26 -13.54
CA GLY A 233 12.81 15.27 -12.32
C GLY A 233 14.14 15.97 -12.53
N LEU A 234 14.76 15.78 -13.70
CA LEU A 234 15.99 16.48 -14.08
C LEU A 234 15.78 18.00 -14.20
N GLU A 235 14.76 18.43 -14.93
CA GLU A 235 14.40 19.85 -15.07
C GLU A 235 14.11 20.52 -13.71
N PHE A 236 13.49 19.79 -12.78
CA PHE A 236 13.28 20.28 -11.41
C PHE A 236 14.62 20.48 -10.68
N LEU A 237 15.55 19.53 -10.77
CA LEU A 237 16.86 19.64 -10.12
C LEU A 237 17.71 20.76 -10.72
N GLU A 238 17.68 20.95 -12.04
CA GLU A 238 18.38 22.05 -12.72
C GLU A 238 17.89 23.42 -12.21
N ASN A 239 16.57 23.60 -12.11
CA ASN A 239 15.95 24.82 -11.56
C ASN A 239 16.21 24.99 -10.06
N PHE A 240 16.24 23.88 -9.31
CA PHE A 240 16.57 23.90 -7.89
C PHE A 240 18.01 24.40 -7.68
N PHE A 241 18.98 23.89 -8.44
CA PHE A 241 20.37 24.32 -8.34
C PHE A 241 20.66 25.71 -8.92
N SER A 242 19.96 26.12 -9.98
CA SER A 242 20.10 27.49 -10.52
C SER A 242 19.68 28.55 -9.51
N THR A 243 18.79 28.21 -8.57
CA THR A 243 18.37 29.08 -7.47
C THR A 243 19.48 29.30 -6.42
N PHE A 244 20.50 28.43 -6.36
CA PHE A 244 21.65 28.52 -5.45
C PHE A 244 22.95 28.96 -6.13
N LYS A 245 22.93 29.26 -7.43
CA LYS A 245 24.06 29.92 -8.10
C LYS A 245 24.04 31.41 -7.80
N VAL A 246 24.75 31.80 -6.73
CA VAL A 246 25.32 33.14 -6.51
C VAL A 246 26.81 32.97 -6.36
#